data_AF-A0A7K0Q0S3-F1
#
_entry.id   AF-A0A7K0Q0S3-F1
#
_cell.length_a   1.000
_cell.length_b   1.000
_cell.length_c   1.000
_cell.angle_alpha   90.00
_cell.angle_beta   90.00
_cell.angle_gamma   90.00
#
_symmetry.space_group_name_H-M   'P 1'
#
loop_
_entity.id
_entity.type
_entity.pdbx_description
1 polymer ?
#
loop_
_entity_poly.entity_id
_entity_poly.type
_entity_poly.pdbx_seq_one_letter_code
_entity_poly.pdbx_strand_id
1 'polypeptide(L)'
;MPTPFEVHESGAYFHGTRADLSVSDLLVPGRPSNFEEGRIMNHVYVTQTLDAAAWGAELAAGDGPGRIYVVEPLGDLEDDPTVTDKKMPGNPTRS
;
A
#
# COMPACT_ATOMS: atom_id res chain seq x y z
N MET A 1 -15.20 -2.23 10.13
CA MET A 1 -14.54 -1.45 9.07
C MET A 1 -13.41 -0.67 9.72
N PRO A 2 -12.21 -0.61 9.13
CA PRO A 2 -11.12 0.20 9.68
C PRO A 2 -11.52 1.67 9.74
N THR A 3 -10.95 2.42 10.70
CA THR A 3 -11.19 3.85 10.83
C THR A 3 -10.26 4.61 9.89
N PRO A 4 -10.76 5.53 9.05
CA PRO A 4 -9.91 6.37 8.21
C PRO A 4 -8.89 7.16 9.02
N PHE A 5 -7.64 7.22 8.53
CA PHE A 5 -6.52 7.98 9.11
C PHE A 5 -6.05 7.54 10.50
N GLU A 6 -6.61 6.45 11.04
CA GLU A 6 -6.14 5.86 12.29
C GLU A 6 -4.87 5.04 12.03
N VAL A 7 -3.76 5.50 12.61
CA VAL A 7 -2.49 4.76 12.59
C VAL A 7 -2.67 3.49 13.39
N HIS A 8 -2.27 2.36 12.82
CA HIS A 8 -2.37 1.08 13.50
C HIS A 8 -1.45 1.06 14.74
N GLU A 9 -1.94 0.49 15.85
CA GLU A 9 -1.25 0.49 17.14
C GLU A 9 0.16 -0.14 17.11
N SER A 10 0.41 -1.06 16.18
CA SER A 10 1.72 -1.70 16.01
C SER A 10 2.78 -0.78 15.39
N GLY A 11 2.38 0.33 14.76
CA GLY A 11 3.27 1.19 13.96
C GLY A 11 3.84 0.53 12.70
N ALA A 12 3.42 -0.70 12.38
CA ALA A 12 3.92 -1.47 11.25
C ALA A 12 3.48 -0.88 9.91
N TYR A 13 4.21 -1.24 8.86
CA TYR A 13 3.82 -0.95 7.49
C TYR A 13 2.98 -2.09 6.91
N PHE A 14 1.97 -1.72 6.15
CA PHE A 14 1.06 -2.63 5.48
C PHE A 14 1.13 -2.46 3.97
N HIS A 15 1.05 -3.58 3.26
CA HIS A 15 0.89 -3.62 1.81
C HIS A 15 -0.40 -4.36 1.45
N GLY A 16 -1.36 -3.65 0.87
CA GLY A 16 -2.60 -4.21 0.35
C GLY A 16 -2.45 -4.64 -1.11
N THR A 17 -2.79 -5.89 -1.42
CA THR A 17 -2.64 -6.46 -2.77
C THR A 17 -3.54 -7.67 -3.02
N ARG A 18 -3.75 -8.04 -4.28
CA ARG A 18 -4.35 -9.35 -4.66
C ARG A 18 -3.31 -10.44 -4.91
N ALA A 19 -2.02 -10.09 -4.89
CA ALA A 19 -0.94 -11.06 -5.03
C ALA A 19 -0.92 -12.09 -3.89
N ASP A 20 -0.69 -13.34 -4.24
CA ASP A 20 -0.54 -14.45 -3.30
C ASP A 20 0.93 -14.54 -2.87
N LEU A 21 1.27 -13.77 -1.83
CA LEU A 21 2.61 -13.66 -1.26
C LEU A 21 2.73 -14.56 -0.03
N SER A 22 3.92 -15.07 0.20
CA SER A 22 4.28 -15.82 1.40
C SER A 22 5.14 -14.98 2.35
N VAL A 23 5.16 -15.35 3.63
CA VAL A 23 6.08 -14.74 4.60
C VAL A 23 7.52 -14.96 4.12
N SER A 24 8.34 -13.91 4.20
CA SER A 24 9.72 -13.82 3.70
C SER A 24 9.86 -13.55 2.19
N ASP A 25 8.77 -13.40 1.45
CA ASP A 25 8.86 -12.95 0.05
C ASP A 25 9.40 -11.51 -0.01
N LEU A 26 10.30 -11.28 -0.97
CA LEU A 26 10.84 -9.96 -1.24
C LEU A 26 9.98 -9.21 -2.26
N LEU A 27 9.39 -8.10 -1.85
CA LEU A 27 8.68 -7.18 -2.74
C LEU A 27 9.70 -6.23 -3.37
N VAL A 28 9.71 -6.20 -4.71
CA VAL A 28 10.54 -5.28 -5.50
C VAL A 28 9.67 -4.43 -6.42
N PRO A 29 10.08 -3.21 -6.75
CA PRO A 29 9.45 -2.42 -7.81
C PRO A 29 9.48 -3.10 -9.18
N GLY A 30 8.82 -2.49 -10.17
CA GLY A 30 8.78 -2.98 -11.55
C GLY A 30 7.55 -3.82 -11.88
N ARG A 31 6.52 -3.79 -11.02
CA ARG A 31 5.22 -4.44 -11.28
C ARG A 31 4.28 -3.53 -12.07
N PRO A 32 3.32 -4.08 -12.84
CA PRO A 32 2.27 -3.28 -13.48
C PRO A 32 1.46 -2.47 -12.47
N SER A 33 1.01 -1.29 -12.89
CA SER A 33 0.10 -0.44 -12.11
C SER A 33 -1.26 -1.10 -11.90
N ASN A 34 -1.87 -0.86 -10.74
CA ASN A 34 -3.25 -1.26 -10.45
C ASN A 34 -4.30 -0.35 -11.11
N PHE A 35 -3.90 0.86 -11.53
CA PHE A 35 -4.84 1.91 -11.95
C PHE A 35 -4.69 2.33 -13.41
N GLU A 36 -3.60 1.94 -14.08
CA GLU A 36 -3.27 2.37 -15.44
C GLU A 36 -2.63 1.22 -16.21
N GLU A 37 -3.34 0.71 -17.23
CA GLU A 37 -2.86 -0.41 -18.04
C GLU A 37 -1.58 -0.05 -18.79
N GLY A 38 -0.60 -0.96 -18.79
CA GLY A 38 0.68 -0.79 -19.46
C GLY A 38 1.72 0.05 -18.70
N ARG A 39 1.36 0.72 -17.60
CA ARG A 39 2.32 1.44 -16.76
C ARG A 39 3.07 0.50 -15.81
N ILE A 40 4.38 0.66 -15.73
CA ILE A 40 5.24 -0.03 -14.76
C ILE A 40 5.52 0.90 -13.57
N MET A 41 5.36 0.36 -12.35
CA MET A 41 5.54 1.10 -11.10
C MET A 41 6.99 1.07 -10.64
N ASN A 42 7.52 2.23 -10.26
CA ASN A 42 8.89 2.39 -9.78
C ASN A 42 9.03 2.24 -8.26
N HIS A 43 7.91 2.12 -7.54
CA HIS A 43 7.87 2.06 -6.08
C HIS A 43 7.00 0.89 -5.61
N VAL A 44 7.27 0.42 -4.39
CA VAL A 44 6.36 -0.45 -3.63
C VAL A 44 5.60 0.45 -2.66
N TYR A 45 4.28 0.44 -2.75
CA TYR A 45 3.43 1.30 -1.92
C TYR A 45 3.10 0.61 -0.60
N VAL A 46 3.27 1.33 0.51
CA VAL A 46 2.99 0.85 1.86
C VAL A 46 2.24 1.92 2.64
N THR A 47 1.65 1.57 3.77
CA THR A 47 0.95 2.53 4.64
C THR A 47 0.97 2.09 6.09
N GLN A 48 0.86 3.03 7.03
CA GLN A 48 0.69 2.72 8.46
C GLN A 48 -0.78 2.66 8.92
N THR A 49 -1.75 2.89 8.03
CA THR A 49 -3.18 2.83 8.36
C THR A 49 -3.83 1.59 7.77
N LEU A 50 -4.64 0.89 8.56
CA LEU A 50 -5.33 -0.32 8.09
C LEU A 50 -6.39 0.00 7.03
N ASP A 51 -6.99 1.20 7.09
CA ASP A 51 -7.96 1.69 6.11
C ASP A 51 -7.33 1.83 4.72
N ALA A 52 -6.18 2.50 4.59
CA ALA A 52 -5.51 2.63 3.30
C ALA A 52 -4.98 1.28 2.78
N ALA A 53 -4.56 0.38 3.68
CA ALA A 53 -4.14 -0.96 3.31
C ALA A 53 -5.32 -1.79 2.74
N ALA A 54 -6.49 -1.65 3.34
CA ALA A 54 -7.72 -2.28 2.84
C ALA A 54 -8.07 -1.76 1.44
N TRP A 55 -8.02 -0.44 1.21
CA TRP A 55 -8.22 0.13 -0.13
C TRP A 55 -7.21 -0.41 -1.15
N GLY A 56 -5.93 -0.53 -0.78
CA GLY A 56 -4.91 -1.14 -1.64
C GLY A 56 -5.27 -2.57 -2.04
N ALA A 57 -5.73 -3.39 -1.10
CA ALA A 57 -6.14 -4.77 -1.35
C ALA A 57 -7.42 -4.87 -2.21
N GLU A 58 -8.40 -4.00 -1.98
CA GLU A 58 -9.67 -3.99 -2.69
C GLU A 58 -9.56 -3.47 -4.13
N LEU A 59 -8.62 -2.54 -4.39
CA LEU A 59 -8.44 -1.91 -5.69
C LEU A 59 -7.32 -2.53 -6.54
N ALA A 60 -6.49 -3.42 -5.99
CA ALA A 60 -5.37 -4.03 -6.72
C ALA A 60 -5.82 -4.86 -7.94
N ALA A 61 -5.09 -4.89 -9.04
CA ALA A 61 -5.48 -5.72 -10.19
C ALA A 61 -5.37 -7.23 -9.87
N GLY A 62 -6.28 -8.05 -10.42
CA GLY A 62 -6.25 -9.51 -10.33
C GLY A 62 -7.58 -10.13 -9.87
N ASP A 63 -7.73 -11.44 -10.08
CA ASP A 63 -8.97 -12.17 -9.78
C ASP A 63 -8.98 -12.83 -8.38
N GLY A 64 -7.84 -12.81 -7.68
CA GLY A 64 -7.71 -13.36 -6.34
C GLY A 64 -8.35 -12.47 -5.26
N PRO A 65 -8.51 -12.99 -4.03
CA PRO A 65 -8.98 -12.17 -2.91
C PRO A 65 -7.97 -11.08 -2.56
N GLY A 66 -8.46 -9.93 -2.11
CA GLY A 66 -7.61 -8.91 -1.50
C GLY A 66 -6.96 -9.43 -0.22
N ARG A 67 -5.68 -9.14 -0.03
CA ARG A 67 -4.86 -9.53 1.11
C ARG A 67 -4.07 -8.32 1.61
N ILE A 68 -3.82 -8.28 2.91
CA ILE A 68 -2.99 -7.26 3.56
C ILE A 68 -1.83 -7.98 4.23
N TYR A 69 -0.61 -7.55 3.92
CA TYR A 69 0.62 -8.08 4.51
C TYR A 69 1.27 -7.02 5.38
N VAL A 70 1.79 -7.43 6.54
CA VAL A 70 2.77 -6.65 7.29
C VAL A 70 4.11 -6.76 6.57
N VAL A 71 4.76 -5.63 6.31
CA VAL A 71 6.01 -5.57 5.56
C VAL A 71 7.05 -4.73 6.28
N GLU A 72 8.32 -5.07 6.05
CA GLU A 72 9.46 -4.29 6.53
C GLU A 72 10.17 -3.65 5.32
N PRO A 73 10.23 -2.31 5.25
CA PRO A 73 11.00 -1.62 4.23
C PRO A 73 12.49 -1.92 4.37
N LEU A 74 13.14 -2.29 3.26
CA LEU A 74 14.59 -2.47 3.22
C LEU A 74 15.36 -1.21 2.78
N GLY A 75 14.65 -0.18 2.37
CA GLY A 75 15.21 1.10 1.92
C GLY A 75 14.39 2.27 2.44
N ASP A 76 14.76 3.47 1.98
CA ASP A 76 14.12 4.71 2.40
C ASP A 76 12.64 4.76 1.97
N LEU A 77 11.83 5.43 2.78
CA LEU A 77 10.44 5.74 2.47
C LEU A 77 10.28 7.23 2.21
N GLU A 78 9.37 7.55 1.31
CA GLU A 78 8.93 8.91 0.98
C GLU A 78 7.41 8.95 0.98
N ASP A 79 6.85 10.13 1.25
CA ASP A 79 5.39 10.32 1.24
C ASP A 79 4.83 10.08 -0.17
N ASP A 80 3.74 9.31 -0.27
CA ASP A 80 3.08 9.02 -1.54
C ASP A 80 2.49 10.31 -2.13
N PRO A 81 3.01 10.77 -3.29
CA PRO A 81 2.57 12.02 -3.89
C PRO A 81 1.18 11.91 -4.52
N THR A 82 0.55 10.74 -4.56
CA THR A 82 -0.82 10.57 -5.09
C THR A 82 -1.90 10.87 -4.05
N VAL A 83 -1.55 10.82 -2.76
CA VAL A 83 -2.48 11.05 -1.65
C VAL A 83 -2.05 12.15 -0.69
N THR A 84 -0.77 12.53 -0.69
CA THR A 84 -0.21 13.63 0.11
C THR A 84 -0.49 14.98 -0.53
N ASP A 85 -0.98 15.94 0.27
CA ASP A 85 -1.33 17.31 -0.16
C ASP A 85 -2.26 17.37 -1.38
N LYS A 86 -3.16 16.39 -1.49
CA LYS A 86 -4.18 16.36 -2.55
C LYS A 86 -5.51 16.87 -2.04
N LYS A 87 -6.35 15.98 -1.52
CA LYS A 87 -7.67 16.34 -0.99
C LYS A 87 -7.57 16.94 0.42
N MET A 88 -6.52 16.60 1.15
CA MET A 88 -6.27 17.03 2.53
C MET A 88 -4.82 17.49 2.66
N PRO A 89 -4.53 18.42 3.60
CA PRO A 89 -3.17 18.85 3.88
C PRO A 89 -2.36 17.73 4.54
N GLY A 90 -1.09 17.59 4.14
CA GLY A 90 -0.16 16.57 4.61
C GLY A 90 -0.49 15.16 4.12
N ASN A 91 0.00 14.17 4.87
CA ASN A 91 -0.17 12.74 4.58
C ASN A 91 -1.00 12.03 5.68
N PRO A 92 -2.33 12.26 5.73
CA PRO A 92 -3.18 11.70 6.77
C PRO A 92 -3.33 10.18 6.68
N THR A 93 -3.15 9.60 5.50
CA THR A 93 -3.18 8.13 5.29
C THR A 93 -1.87 7.45 5.67
N ARG A 94 -0.81 8.22 5.94
CA ARG A 94 0.54 7.70 6.26
C ARG A 94 1.03 6.75 5.18
N SER A 95 0.89 7.19 3.92
CA SER A 95 1.21 6.44 2.71
C SER A 95 2.46 6.96 2.03
#